data_AF-A0A2X2KAJ5-F1
#
_entry.id   AF-A0A2X2KAJ5-F1
#
_cell.length_a   1.000
_cell.length_b   1.000
_cell.length_c   1.000
_cell.angle_alpha   90.00
_cell.angle_beta   90.00
_cell.angle_gamma   90.00
#
_symmetry.space_group_name_H-M   'P 1'
#
loop_
_entity.id
_entity.type
_entity.pdbx_description
1 polymer ?
#
loop_
_entity_poly.entity_id
_entity_poly.type
_entity_poly.pdbx_seq_one_letter_code
_entity_poly.pdbx_strand_id
1 'polypeptide(L)' 'MGENVRYMLRSQNKTNYKTSSTIIKVTDNKIELLREGDIKFEEIKERLGTGIIYE' A
#
# COMPACT_ATOMS: atom_id res chain seq x y z
N MET A 1 15.34 24.83 -14.14
CA MET A 1 14.82 23.65 -13.43
C MET A 1 13.33 23.53 -13.79
N GLY A 2 12.79 22.49 -14.39
CA GLY A 2 13.33 21.26 -14.95
C GLY A 2 12.23 20.64 -15.81
N GLU A 3 12.60 20.14 -16.98
CA GLU A 3 11.71 19.33 -17.83
C GLU A 3 12.25 17.91 -17.86
N ASN A 4 11.99 17.14 -16.79
CA ASN A 4 12.40 15.73 -16.68
C ASN A 4 11.20 14.78 -16.83
N VAL A 5 10.16 15.17 -17.56
CA VAL A 5 9.01 14.31 -17.86
C VAL A 5 8.80 14.30 -19.36
N ARG A 6 9.26 13.24 -20.04
CA ARG A 6 9.15 13.12 -21.50
C ARG A 6 7.70 12.96 -21.96
N TYR A 7 6.86 12.28 -21.17
CA TYR A 7 5.44 12.07 -21.45
C TYR A 7 4.63 11.99 -20.16
N MET A 8 3.41 12.53 -20.17
CA MET A 8 2.47 12.46 -19.05
C MET A 8 1.15 11.85 -19.53
N LEU A 9 0.76 10.74 -18.93
CA LEU A 9 -0.54 10.11 -19.18
C LEU A 9 -1.64 10.88 -18.44
N ARG A 10 -2.64 11.35 -19.16
CA ARG A 10 -3.83 12.00 -18.57
C ARG A 10 -4.96 10.99 -18.51
N SER A 11 -5.29 10.53 -17.30
CA SER A 11 -6.51 9.75 -17.07
C SER A 11 -7.68 10.70 -16.74
N GLN A 12 -8.82 10.51 -17.39
CA GLN A 12 -10.07 11.21 -17.00
C GLN A 12 -10.66 10.63 -15.70
N ASN A 13 -10.38 9.35 -15.43
CA ASN A 13 -10.73 8.70 -14.17
C ASN A 13 -9.65 8.98 -13.15
N LYS A 14 -9.97 9.79 -12.14
CA LYS A 14 -9.12 9.94 -10.96
C LYS A 14 -9.07 8.60 -10.22
N THR A 15 -7.90 8.26 -9.72
CA THR A 15 -7.74 7.10 -8.84
C THR A 15 -8.64 7.28 -7.60
N ASN A 16 -9.32 6.20 -7.19
CA ASN A 16 -10.14 6.20 -5.98
C ASN A 16 -9.28 6.29 -4.70
N TYR A 17 -7.99 5.98 -4.83
CA TYR A 17 -6.99 6.08 -3.78
C TYR A 17 -6.35 7.48 -3.81
N LYS A 18 -6.35 8.14 -2.66
CA LYS A 18 -5.85 9.49 -2.45
C LYS A 18 -4.37 9.51 -2.08
N THR A 19 -3.86 8.43 -1.48
CA THR A 19 -2.47 8.34 -1.04
C THR A 19 -1.77 7.10 -1.61
N SER A 20 -0.51 6.92 -1.22
CA SER A 20 0.30 5.81 -1.71
C SER A 20 -0.21 4.46 -1.19
N SER A 21 0.17 3.37 -1.83
CA SER A 21 -0.19 2.02 -1.39
C SER A 21 0.41 1.66 -0.03
N THR A 22 -0.32 0.87 0.74
CA THR A 22 0.19 0.20 1.93
C THR A 22 1.18 -0.88 1.53
N ILE A 23 2.35 -0.91 2.16
CA ILE A 23 3.41 -1.88 1.90
C ILE A 23 3.57 -2.73 3.14
N ILE A 24 3.39 -4.02 2.99
CA ILE A 24 3.63 -5.02 4.02
C ILE A 24 4.72 -5.97 3.54
N LYS A 25 5.59 -6.39 4.47
CA LYS A 25 6.54 -7.47 4.26
C LYS A 25 5.98 -8.72 4.90
N VAL A 26 5.93 -9.79 4.12
CA VAL A 26 5.47 -11.10 4.60
C VAL A 26 6.67 -12.02 4.66
N THR A 27 6.91 -12.66 5.80
CA THR A 27 8.00 -13.60 6.02
C THR A 27 7.47 -14.75 6.88
N ASP A 28 7.33 -15.94 6.31
CA ASP A 28 6.67 -17.08 6.94
C ASP A 28 5.28 -16.72 7.49
N ASN A 29 5.07 -16.84 8.80
CA ASN A 29 3.84 -16.45 9.50
C ASN A 29 3.92 -15.04 10.10
N LYS A 30 4.91 -14.24 9.72
CA LYS A 30 5.12 -12.88 10.23
C LYS A 30 4.83 -11.84 9.14
N ILE A 31 4.11 -10.79 9.53
CA ILE A 31 3.80 -9.65 8.68
C ILE A 31 4.29 -8.37 9.37
N GLU A 32 5.07 -7.58 8.65
CA GLU A 32 5.64 -6.32 9.11
C GLU A 32 5.12 -5.17 8.24
N LEU A 33 4.62 -4.11 8.88
CA LEU A 33 4.17 -2.91 8.16
C LEU A 33 5.37 -2.04 7.77
N LEU A 34 5.66 -1.95 6.47
CA LEU A 34 6.74 -1.09 5.96
C LEU A 34 6.28 0.33 5.67
N ARG A 35 5.03 0.50 5.21
CA ARG A 35 4.44 1.82 4.95
C ARG A 35 2.93 1.76 5.01
N GLU A 36 2.32 2.65 5.80
CA GLU A 36 0.87 2.84 5.81
C GLU A 36 0.41 3.62 4.57
N GLY A 37 -0.65 3.14 3.93
CA GLY A 37 -1.30 3.79 2.80
C GLY A 37 -2.80 3.97 3.01
N ASP A 38 -3.54 4.02 1.91
CA ASP A 38 -5.01 4.14 1.96
C ASP A 38 -5.71 2.91 2.54
N ILE A 39 -5.13 1.72 2.37
CA ILE A 39 -5.66 0.49 2.97
C ILE A 39 -5.07 0.37 4.37
N LYS A 40 -5.90 0.45 5.40
CA LYS A 40 -5.40 0.43 6.78
C LYS A 40 -4.83 -0.92 7.14
N PHE A 41 -3.70 -0.93 7.84
CA PHE A 41 -3.08 -2.19 8.28
C PHE A 41 -4.00 -3.00 9.19
N GLU A 42 -4.84 -2.33 9.99
CA GLU A 42 -5.88 -2.99 10.79
C GLU A 42 -6.92 -3.74 9.94
N GLU A 43 -7.35 -3.17 8.81
CA GLU A 43 -8.26 -3.86 7.89
C GLU A 43 -7.60 -5.10 7.28
N ILE A 44 -6.28 -5.07 7.07
CA ILE A 44 -5.50 -6.22 6.62
C ILE A 44 -5.47 -7.30 7.70
N LYS A 45 -5.25 -6.93 8.98
CA LYS A 45 -5.24 -7.88 10.11
C LYS A 45 -6.59 -8.59 10.27
N GLU A 46 -7.71 -7.89 10.12
CA GLU A 46 -9.05 -8.47 10.25
C GLU A 46 -9.35 -9.52 9.17
N ARG A 47 -8.80 -9.35 7.97
CA ARG A 47 -8.96 -10.29 6.85
C ARG A 47 -8.02 -11.49 6.94
N LEU A 48 -6.95 -11.36 7.70
CA LEU A 48 -5.95 -12.39 7.86
C LEU A 48 -6.30 -13.30 9.04
N GLY A 49 -6.09 -14.60 8.83
CA GLY A 49 -6.48 -15.63 9.79
C GLY A 49 -5.64 -15.65 11.06
N THR A 50 -5.95 -16.60 11.93
CA THR A 50 -5.17 -16.88 13.14
C THR A 50 -3.81 -17.51 12.82
N GLY A 51 -2.84 -17.36 13.72
CA GLY A 51 -1.48 -17.93 13.57
C GLY A 51 -0.46 -17.00 12.90
N ILE A 52 -0.86 -15.77 12.56
CA ILE A 52 -0.01 -14.72 12.01
C ILE A 52 0.49 -13.81 13.14
N ILE A 53 1.78 -13.46 13.09
CA ILE A 53 2.45 -12.50 13.98
C ILE A 53 2.53 -11.16 13.26
N TYR A 54 2.05 -10.09 13.89
CA TYR A 54 2.05 -8.74 13.34
C TYR A 54 3.07 -7.86 14.08
N GLU A 55 3.95 -7.20 13.34
CA GLU A 55 4.95 -6.24 13.84
C GLU A 55 4.91 -4.89 13.13
#